data_AF-A0A6L3X9R6-F1
#
_entry.id   AF-A0A6L3X9R6-F1
#
_cell.length_a   1.000
_cell.length_b   1.000
_cell.length_c   1.000
_cell.angle_alpha   90.00
_cell.angle_beta   90.00
_cell.angle_gamma   90.00
#
_symmetry.space_group_name_H-M   'P 1'
#
loop_
_entity.id
_entity.type
_entity.pdbx_description
1 polymer ?
#
loop_
_entity_poly.entity_id
_entity_poly.type
_entity_poly.pdbx_seq_one_letter_code
_entity_poly.pdbx_strand_id
1 'polypeptide(L)' 'HQPMLYRLQQVSSRRLLSNLVYEFRRELPREQAEEAGYGLAALIDGLWLRAALSGKPLDKTLAQSLTSHFISQHLPTD' A
#
# COMPACT_ATOMS: atom_id res chain seq x y z
N HIS A 1 22.30 11.89 6.97
CA HIS A 1 22.34 10.82 5.96
C HIS A 1 22.55 9.47 6.65
N GLN A 2 21.49 8.66 6.81
CA GLN A 2 21.58 7.31 7.39
C GLN A 2 21.27 6.25 6.31
N PRO A 3 22.27 5.79 5.54
CA PRO A 3 22.06 4.86 4.42
C PRO A 3 21.46 3.50 4.82
N MET A 4 21.54 3.11 6.10
CA MET A 4 20.87 1.91 6.61
C MET A 4 19.34 2.04 6.69
N LEU A 5 18.82 3.23 7.02
CA LEU A 5 17.37 3.47 7.03
C LEU A 5 16.77 3.39 5.63
N TYR A 6 17.50 3.91 4.63
CA TYR A 6 17.09 3.86 3.23
C TYR A 6 16.96 2.42 2.70
N ARG A 7 17.93 1.54 3.02
CA ARG A 7 17.86 0.12 2.67
C ARG A 7 16.70 -0.60 3.38
N LEU A 8 16.47 -0.31 4.66
CA LEU A 8 15.38 -0.91 5.42
C LEU A 8 14.01 -0.51 4.85
N GLN A 9 13.85 0.77 4.50
CA GLN A 9 12.64 1.30 3.88
C GLN A 9 12.40 0.70 2.49
N GLN A 10 13.46 0.53 1.69
CA GLN A 10 13.36 -0.08 0.37
C GLN A 10 13.02 -1.58 0.43
N VAL A 11 13.58 -2.32 1.38
CA VAL A 11 13.25 -3.74 1.60
C VAL A 11 11.83 -3.88 2.15
N SER A 12 11.40 -2.98 3.04
CA SER A 12 10.05 -2.98 3.59
C SER A 12 9.00 -2.69 2.51
N SER A 13 9.22 -1.67 1.67
CA SER A 13 8.34 -1.34 0.54
C SER A 13 8.23 -2.49 -0.47
N ARG A 14 9.35 -3.15 -0.82
CA ARG A 14 9.33 -4.32 -1.70
C ARG A 14 8.57 -5.51 -1.10
N ARG A 15 8.75 -5.79 0.19
CA ARG A 15 8.00 -6.86 0.87
C ARG A 15 6.51 -6.54 0.95
N LEU A 16 6.15 -5.28 1.23
CA LEU A 16 4.78 -4.82 1.25
C LEU A 16 4.13 -5.08 -0.11
N LEU A 17 4.73 -4.60 -1.20
CA LEU A 17 4.21 -4.80 -2.54
C LEU A 17 4.03 -6.29 -2.88
N SER A 18 5.05 -7.12 -2.64
CA SER A 18 4.96 -8.56 -2.90
C SER A 18 3.82 -9.22 -2.12
N ASN A 19 3.62 -8.85 -0.86
CA ASN A 19 2.54 -9.38 -0.04
C ASN A 19 1.17 -8.92 -0.57
N LEU A 20 1.03 -7.65 -0.95
CA LEU A 20 -0.22 -7.12 -1.49
C LEU A 20 -0.60 -7.82 -2.80
N VAL A 21 0.33 -7.95 -3.74
CA VAL A 21 0.09 -8.66 -5.00
C VAL A 21 -0.24 -10.13 -4.75
N TYR A 22 0.42 -10.78 -3.79
CA TYR A 22 0.12 -12.15 -3.41
C TYR A 22 -1.32 -12.31 -2.91
N GLU A 23 -1.78 -11.42 -2.02
CA GLU A 23 -3.16 -11.47 -1.51
C GLU A 23 -4.18 -11.16 -2.62
N PHE A 24 -3.94 -10.15 -3.46
CA PHE A 24 -4.83 -9.85 -4.58
C PHE A 24 -4.94 -11.01 -5.58
N ARG A 25 -3.85 -11.76 -5.82
CA ARG A 25 -3.86 -12.92 -6.73
C ARG A 25 -4.77 -14.07 -6.27
N ARG A 26 -5.22 -14.06 -5.01
CA ARG A 26 -6.17 -15.06 -4.51
C ARG A 26 -7.57 -14.84 -5.05
N GLU A 27 -7.92 -13.57 -5.32
CA GLU A 27 -9.26 -13.15 -5.74
C GLU A 27 -9.29 -12.59 -7.17
N LEU A 28 -8.12 -12.22 -7.73
CA LEU A 28 -7.99 -11.56 -9.04
C LEU A 28 -7.03 -12.29 -9.99
N PRO A 29 -7.26 -12.18 -11.32
CA PRO A 29 -6.27 -12.57 -12.32
C PRO A 29 -4.95 -11.85 -12.09
N ARG A 30 -3.85 -12.51 -12.48
CA ARG A 30 -2.48 -12.04 -12.21
C ARG A 30 -2.22 -10.58 -12.57
N GLU A 31 -2.65 -10.14 -13.75
CA GLU A 31 -2.42 -8.79 -14.25
C GLU A 31 -3.15 -7.74 -13.38
N GLN A 32 -4.43 -7.99 -13.08
CA GLN A 32 -5.25 -7.13 -12.21
C GLN A 32 -4.71 -7.11 -10.78
N ALA A 33 -4.21 -8.24 -10.27
CA ALA A 33 -3.61 -8.32 -8.95
C ALA A 33 -2.30 -7.53 -8.84
N GLU A 34 -1.49 -7.54 -9.90
CA GLU A 34 -0.28 -6.72 -9.98
C GLU A 34 -0.66 -5.23 -9.97
N GLU A 35 -1.60 -4.82 -10.81
CA GLU A 35 -2.10 -3.43 -10.86
C GLU A 35 -2.69 -2.96 -9.51
N ALA A 36 -3.58 -3.75 -8.91
CA ALA A 36 -4.17 -3.47 -7.61
C ALA A 36 -3.12 -3.38 -6.50
N GLY A 37 -2.14 -4.30 -6.51
CA GLY A 37 -1.03 -4.30 -5.55
C GLY A 37 -0.16 -3.06 -5.66
N TYR A 38 0.18 -2.63 -6.88
CA TYR A 38 0.90 -1.37 -7.11
C TYR A 38 0.09 -0.15 -6.68
N GLY A 39 -1.21 -0.11 -7.00
CA GLY A 39 -2.09 1.00 -6.61
C GLY A 39 -2.22 1.14 -5.09
N LEU A 40 -2.40 0.03 -4.38
CA LEU A 40 -2.49 0.04 -2.93
C LEU A 40 -1.14 0.41 -2.27
N ALA A 41 -0.02 -0.06 -2.81
CA ALA A 41 1.31 0.34 -2.34
C ALA A 41 1.52 1.86 -2.51
N ALA A 42 1.18 2.41 -3.67
CA ALA A 42 1.27 3.85 -3.94
C ALA A 42 0.36 4.68 -3.02
N LEU A 43 -0.85 4.18 -2.69
CA LEU A 43 -1.75 4.82 -1.73
C LEU A 43 -1.13 4.88 -0.33
N ILE A 44 -0.55 3.77 0.14
CA ILE A 44 0.13 3.70 1.43
C ILE A 44 1.31 4.68 1.47
N ASP A 45 2.14 4.69 0.44
CA ASP A 45 3.29 5.60 0.33
C ASP A 45 2.83 7.07 0.32
N GLY A 46 1.74 7.39 -0.39
CA GLY A 46 1.16 8.74 -0.43
C GLY A 46 0.61 9.21 0.91
N LEU A 47 0.00 8.31 1.69
CA LEU A 47 -0.46 8.58 3.05
C LEU A 47 0.71 8.87 3.99
N TRP A 48 1.77 8.06 3.92
CA TRP A 48 3.00 8.29 4.69
C TRP A 48 3.69 9.59 4.33
N LEU A 49 3.83 9.89 3.04
CA LEU A 49 4.42 11.14 2.57
C LEU A 49 3.62 12.35 3.03
N ARG A 50 2.29 12.29 2.98
CA ARG A 50 1.41 13.37 3.46
C ARG A 50 1.56 13.60 4.96
N ALA A 51 1.64 12.53 5.76
CA ALA A 51 1.90 12.64 7.20
C ALA A 51 3.27 13.30 7.46
N ALA A 52 4.32 12.82 6.78
CA ALA A 52 5.68 13.36 6.90
C ALA A 52 5.77 14.85 6.55
N LEU A 53 5.10 15.28 5.46
CA LEU A 53 5.10 16.69 5.02
C LEU A 53 4.24 17.60 5.89
N SER A 54 3.14 17.07 6.44
CA SER A 54 2.23 17.86 7.29
C SER A 54 2.73 18.06 8.71
N GLY A 55 3.75 17.29 9.14
CA GLY A 55 4.24 17.27 10.53
C GLY A 55 3.21 16.75 11.54
N LYS A 56 2.05 16.26 11.07
CA LYS A 56 1.00 15.67 11.88
C LYS A 56 1.08 14.14 11.82
N PRO A 57 0.73 13.45 12.91
CA PRO A 57 0.64 12.00 12.87
C PRO A 57 -0.38 11.57 11.81
N LEU A 58 -0.08 10.44 11.14
CA LEU A 58 -1.01 9.82 10.20
C LEU A 58 -2.32 9.48 10.94
N ASP A 59 -3.44 9.96 10.40
CA ASP A 59 -4.76 9.54 10.86
C ASP A 59 -4.97 8.07 10.46
N LYS A 60 -4.89 7.19 11.46
CA LYS A 60 -4.99 5.74 11.27
C LYS A 60 -6.38 5.34 10.79
N THR A 61 -7.43 6.00 11.28
CA THR A 61 -8.82 5.69 10.91
C THR A 61 -9.05 6.04 9.45
N LEU A 62 -8.58 7.22 9.02
CA LEU A 62 -8.65 7.62 7.62
C LEU A 62 -7.83 6.70 6.72
N ALA A 63 -6.59 6.39 7.12
CA ALA A 63 -5.72 5.49 6.35
C ALA A 63 -6.37 4.12 6.14
N GLN A 64 -6.89 3.52 7.22
CA GLN A 64 -7.60 2.23 7.16
C GLN A 64 -8.83 2.31 6.25
N SER A 65 -9.65 3.34 6.41
CA SER A 65 -10.85 3.53 5.60
C SER A 65 -10.52 3.64 4.10
N LEU A 66 -9.49 4.40 3.74
CA LEU A 66 -9.07 4.58 2.35
C LEU A 66 -8.51 3.29 1.76
N THR A 67 -7.65 2.58 2.51
CA THR A 67 -7.08 1.32 2.04
C THR A 67 -8.14 0.22 1.90
N SER A 68 -9.08 0.13 2.85
CA SER A 68 -10.18 -0.84 2.78
C SER A 68 -11.11 -0.53 1.62
N HIS A 69 -11.46 0.74 1.40
CA HIS A 69 -12.27 1.14 0.26
C HIS A 69 -11.60 0.79 -1.07
N PHE A 70 -10.30 1.06 -1.21
CA PHE A 70 -9.53 0.71 -2.40
C PHE A 70 -9.56 -0.80 -2.68
N ILE A 71 -9.35 -1.62 -1.64
CA ILE A 71 -9.41 -3.08 -1.75
C ILE A 71 -10.82 -3.51 -2.20
N SER A 72 -11.88 -3.02 -1.56
CA SER A 72 -13.26 -3.37 -1.91
C SER A 72 -13.64 -2.98 -3.34
N GLN A 73 -13.06 -1.91 -3.90
CA GLN A 73 -13.29 -1.52 -5.29
C GLN A 73 -12.63 -2.45 -6.31
N HIS A 74 -11.54 -3.12 -5.92
CA HIS A 74 -10.80 -4.02 -6.81
C HIS A 74 -11.24 -5.47 -6.67
N LEU A 75 -11.88 -5.85 -5.56
CA LEU A 75 -12.41 -7.19 -5.40
C LEU A 75 -13.76 -7.33 -6.12
N PRO A 76 -14.02 -8.48 -6.79
CA PRO A 76 -15.33 -8.75 -7.34
C PRO A 76 -16.36 -8.72 -6.22
N THR A 77 -17.44 -7.97 -6.43
CA THR A 77 -18.60 -8.00 -5.54
C THR A 77 -19.31 -9.33 -5.80
N ASP A 78 -19.43 -10.19 -4.80
CA ASP A 78 -20.33 -11.35 -4.82
C ASP A 78 -21.79 -10.93 -5.09
#